data_AF-A0A8S3WI61-F1
#
_entry.id   AF-A0A8S3WI61-F1
#
_cell.length_a   1.000
_cell.length_b   1.000
_cell.length_c   1.000
_cell.angle_alpha   90.00
_cell.angle_beta   90.00
_cell.angle_gamma   90.00
#
_symmetry.space_group_name_H-M   'P 1'
#
loop_
_entity.id
_entity.type
_entity.pdbx_description
1 polymer ?
#
loop_
_entity_poly.entity_id
_entity_poly.type
_entity_poly.pdbx_seq_one_letter_code
_entity_poly.pdbx_strand_id
1 'polypeptide(L)'
;MITFSFDCQKNNPLPKVPDQSAYYSRQIYLYNFTIVQGSSKDHLNKDTTYAYLWTENEFPKTSNQIASAVYDRLNKTNFEGINTVRLVADVCGGQNKNSMLLCMLSRWLLDNTSLKKIEVVFPITGHSFMPPDRVFGNIEKVLKNKK
;
A
#
# COMPACT_ATOMS: atom_id res chain seq x y z
N MET A 1 3.64 -19.88 4.03
CA MET A 1 4.16 -18.66 3.39
C MET A 1 3.02 -17.68 3.31
N ILE A 2 3.24 -16.42 3.65
CA ILE A 2 2.25 -15.35 3.56
C ILE A 2 2.68 -14.34 2.51
N THR A 3 1.72 -13.81 1.76
CA THR A 3 1.98 -12.83 0.70
C THR A 3 1.22 -11.55 1.01
N PHE A 4 1.93 -10.42 0.92
CA PHE A 4 1.34 -9.09 0.92
C PHE A 4 1.61 -8.43 -0.41
N SER A 5 0.61 -7.76 -0.95
CA SER A 5 0.73 -6.88 -2.11
C SER A 5 0.33 -5.48 -1.69
N PHE A 6 1.11 -4.48 -2.07
CA PHE A 6 0.80 -3.10 -1.68
C PHE A 6 1.09 -2.11 -2.79
N ASP A 7 0.27 -1.06 -2.81
CA ASP A 7 0.38 0.02 -3.77
C ASP A 7 -0.25 1.32 -3.24
N CYS A 8 0.12 2.43 -3.87
CA CYS A 8 -0.46 3.75 -3.64
C CYS A 8 -1.52 4.06 -4.70
N GLN A 9 -2.73 4.39 -4.27
CA GLN A 9 -3.73 4.95 -5.18
C GLN A 9 -3.26 6.29 -5.77
N LYS A 10 -3.81 6.65 -6.94
CA LYS A 10 -3.77 8.01 -7.44
C LYS A 10 -4.17 9.01 -6.35
N ASN A 11 -3.45 10.14 -6.28
CA ASN A 11 -3.72 11.19 -5.31
C ASN A 11 -5.16 11.70 -5.47
N ASN A 12 -5.92 11.71 -4.38
CA ASN A 12 -7.30 12.16 -4.37
C ASN A 12 -7.37 13.62 -3.91
N PRO A 13 -7.75 14.57 -4.79
CA PRO A 13 -7.87 15.97 -4.38
C PRO A 13 -9.11 16.18 -3.49
N LEU A 14 -8.93 16.91 -2.40
CA LEU A 14 -9.97 17.33 -1.46
C LEU A 14 -9.97 18.86 -1.27
N PRO A 15 -11.15 19.49 -1.12
CA PRO A 15 -12.48 18.92 -1.32
C PRO A 15 -12.78 18.65 -2.80
N LYS A 16 -13.59 17.62 -3.07
CA LYS A 16 -14.05 17.29 -4.43
C LYS A 16 -15.23 18.19 -4.78
N VAL A 17 -14.94 19.33 -5.41
CA VAL A 17 -15.96 20.32 -5.81
C VAL A 17 -16.21 20.18 -7.32
N PRO A 18 -17.46 20.12 -7.78
CA PRO A 18 -17.81 20.09 -9.21
C PRO A 18 -17.77 21.51 -9.80
N ASP A 19 -16.71 22.26 -9.52
CA ASP A 19 -16.55 23.63 -9.97
C ASP A 19 -15.21 23.80 -10.70
N GLN A 20 -15.24 24.53 -11.81
CA GLN A 20 -14.06 24.69 -12.67
C GLN A 20 -12.99 25.55 -12.00
N SER A 21 -13.35 26.44 -11.06
CA SER A 21 -12.35 27.23 -10.32
C SER A 21 -11.51 26.37 -9.37
N ALA A 22 -12.08 25.27 -8.84
CA ALA A 22 -11.38 24.34 -7.98
C ALA A 22 -10.25 23.60 -8.71
N TYR A 23 -10.36 23.42 -10.04
CA TYR A 23 -9.31 22.83 -10.88
C TYR A 23 -8.05 23.70 -10.95
N TYR A 24 -8.21 25.03 -10.91
CA TYR A 24 -7.10 25.99 -10.93
C TYR A 24 -6.60 26.36 -9.52
N SER A 25 -7.26 25.85 -8.49
CA SER A 25 -6.91 26.09 -7.09
C SER A 25 -6.07 24.93 -6.54
N ARG A 26 -5.17 25.22 -5.59
CA ARG A 26 -4.42 24.16 -4.92
C ARG A 26 -5.34 23.40 -3.97
N GLN A 27 -5.70 22.17 -4.34
CA GLN A 27 -6.44 21.24 -3.50
C GLN A 27 -5.49 20.44 -2.62
N ILE A 28 -5.94 20.05 -1.43
CA ILE A 28 -5.17 19.18 -0.52
C ILE A 28 -5.27 17.76 -1.05
N TYR A 29 -4.14 17.06 -1.14
CA TYR A 29 -4.17 15.65 -1.51
C TYR A 29 -4.42 14.74 -0.30
N LEU A 30 -5.37 13.82 -0.46
CA LEU A 30 -5.50 12.62 0.35
C LEU A 30 -4.73 11.49 -0.33
N TYR A 31 -3.80 10.91 0.40
CA TYR A 31 -3.05 9.74 -0.01
C TYR A 31 -3.72 8.48 0.56
N ASN A 32 -3.83 7.46 -0.28
CA ASN A 32 -4.35 6.15 0.11
C ASN A 32 -3.34 5.08 -0.28
N PHE A 33 -2.67 4.52 0.72
CA PHE A 33 -1.79 3.37 0.55
C PHE A 33 -2.51 2.12 1.05
N THR A 34 -2.64 1.12 0.21
CA THR A 34 -3.39 -0.09 0.55
C THR A 34 -2.48 -1.31 0.48
N ILE A 35 -2.51 -2.11 1.55
CA ILE A 35 -1.84 -3.40 1.65
C ILE A 35 -2.91 -4.49 1.67
N VAL A 36 -2.79 -5.45 0.78
CA VAL A 36 -3.67 -6.63 0.71
C VAL A 36 -2.86 -7.87 1.07
N GLN A 37 -3.36 -8.62 2.04
CA GLN A 37 -2.85 -9.93 2.41
C GLN A 37 -3.57 -11.02 1.59
N GLY A 38 -2.80 -11.86 0.91
CA GLY A 38 -3.33 -12.98 0.13
C GLY A 38 -2.86 -13.00 -1.32
N SER A 39 -3.46 -13.88 -2.10
CA SER A 39 -3.23 -14.05 -3.53
C SER A 39 -4.25 -13.26 -4.35
N SER A 40 -3.96 -13.03 -5.64
CA SER A 40 -4.85 -12.29 -6.56
C SER A 40 -6.23 -12.91 -6.77
N LYS A 41 -6.39 -14.19 -6.41
CA LYS A 41 -7.66 -14.94 -6.48
C LYS A 41 -8.49 -14.84 -5.19
N ASP A 42 -7.91 -14.40 -4.09
CA ASP A 42 -8.59 -14.39 -2.80
C ASP A 42 -9.64 -13.27 -2.75
N HIS A 43 -10.66 -13.48 -1.91
CA HIS A 43 -11.70 -12.49 -1.71
C HIS A 43 -11.17 -11.30 -0.90
N LEU A 44 -11.51 -10.08 -1.34
CA LEU A 44 -11.15 -8.85 -0.65
C LEU A 44 -12.14 -8.64 0.50
N ASN A 45 -11.66 -8.85 1.73
CA ASN A 45 -12.41 -8.70 2.97
C ASN A 45 -11.71 -7.70 3.90
N LYS A 46 -12.38 -7.34 5.00
CA LYS A 46 -11.82 -6.42 6.01
C LYS A 46 -10.57 -7.01 6.70
N ASP A 47 -10.49 -8.33 6.78
CA ASP A 47 -9.36 -9.02 7.42
C ASP A 47 -8.17 -9.23 6.47
N THR A 48 -8.36 -8.97 5.17
CA THR A 48 -7.31 -9.12 4.15
C THR A 48 -6.88 -7.79 3.56
N THR A 49 -7.70 -6.75 3.64
CA THR A 49 -7.41 -5.44 3.04
C THR A 49 -7.21 -4.37 4.11
N TYR A 50 -6.06 -3.71 4.06
CA TYR A 50 -5.66 -2.69 5.02
C TYR A 50 -5.31 -1.39 4.31
N ALA A 51 -6.06 -0.33 4.59
CA ALA A 51 -5.83 0.99 4.01
C ALA A 51 -5.23 1.95 5.04
N TYR A 52 -4.16 2.63 4.63
CA TYR A 52 -3.46 3.68 5.35
C TYR A 52 -3.74 4.99 4.62
N LEU A 53 -4.45 5.89 5.30
CA LEU A 53 -4.91 7.17 4.75
C LEU A 53 -4.25 8.31 5.52
N TRP A 54 -3.71 9.28 4.81
CA TRP A 54 -3.21 10.52 5.39
C TRP A 54 -3.29 11.66 4.38
N THR A 55 -3.33 12.90 4.86
CA THR A 55 -3.39 14.09 4.02
C THR A 55 -2.04 14.79 3.90
N GLU A 56 -1.86 15.56 2.82
CA GLU A 56 -0.60 16.29 2.53
C GLU A 56 -0.17 17.24 3.68
N ASN A 57 -1.12 17.75 4.47
CA ASN A 57 -0.84 18.61 5.63
C ASN A 57 -0.29 17.84 6.84
N GLU A 58 -0.57 16.54 6.96
CA GLU A 58 -0.07 15.71 8.05
C GLU A 58 1.34 15.22 7.71
N PHE A 59 1.47 14.56 6.56
CA PHE A 59 2.74 14.01 6.10
C PHE A 59 2.87 14.03 4.58
N PRO A 60 4.09 14.23 4.05
CA PRO A 60 4.33 14.09 2.62
C PRO A 60 4.21 12.63 2.18
N LYS A 61 3.91 12.39 0.90
CA LYS A 61 3.92 11.04 0.31
C LYS A 61 5.36 10.60 0.00
N THR A 62 6.08 10.10 1.00
CA THR A 62 7.46 9.62 0.83
C THR A 62 7.62 8.14 1.21
N SER A 63 8.76 7.58 0.84
CA SER A 63 9.15 6.20 1.18
C SER A 63 9.11 5.91 2.69
N ASN A 64 9.30 6.91 3.55
CA ASN A 64 9.23 6.73 5.00
C ASN A 64 7.83 6.38 5.49
N GLN A 65 6.79 7.06 4.99
CA GLN A 65 5.40 6.75 5.34
C GLN A 65 5.02 5.36 4.86
N ILE A 66 5.45 5.00 3.66
CA ILE A 66 5.22 3.67 3.08
C ILE A 66 5.92 2.58 3.91
N ALA A 67 7.20 2.76 4.23
CA ALA A 67 7.93 1.82 5.06
C ALA A 67 7.31 1.69 6.46
N SER A 68 6.84 2.80 7.04
CA SER A 68 6.15 2.80 8.34
C SER A 68 4.82 2.04 8.29
N ALA A 69 4.03 2.22 7.23
CA ALA A 69 2.78 1.47 7.03
C ALA A 69 3.03 -0.02 6.85
N VAL A 70 4.05 -0.41 6.09
CA VAL A 70 4.45 -1.82 5.93
C VAL A 70 4.94 -2.39 7.26
N TYR A 71 5.77 -1.66 8.00
CA TYR A 71 6.27 -2.08 9.33
C TYR A 71 5.12 -2.30 10.32
N ASP A 72 4.17 -1.36 10.40
CA ASP A 72 2.97 -1.49 11.22
C ASP A 72 2.16 -2.73 10.85
N ARG A 73 1.95 -2.97 9.55
CA ARG A 73 1.22 -4.15 9.07
C ARG A 73 1.94 -5.44 9.42
N LEU A 74 3.26 -5.49 9.27
CA LEU A 74 4.05 -6.66 9.65
C LEU A 74 3.88 -6.93 11.15
N ASN A 75 4.08 -5.94 12.03
CA ASN A 75 3.93 -6.12 13.47
C ASN A 75 2.51 -6.55 13.92
N LYS A 76 1.47 -6.13 13.21
CA LYS A 76 0.08 -6.50 13.50
C LYS A 76 -0.34 -7.85 12.92
N THR A 77 0.54 -8.54 12.20
CA THR A 77 0.21 -9.84 11.59
C THR A 77 0.76 -10.98 12.44
N ASN A 78 -0.06 -11.99 12.70
CA ASN A 78 0.41 -13.22 13.35
C ASN A 78 1.20 -14.06 12.33
N PHE A 79 2.44 -14.41 12.68
CA PHE A 79 3.33 -15.25 11.85
C PHE A 79 3.55 -16.66 12.42
N GLU A 80 2.74 -17.10 13.39
CA GLU A 80 2.81 -18.47 13.91
C GLU A 80 2.75 -19.51 12.78
N GLY A 81 3.77 -20.38 12.74
CA GLY A 81 3.88 -21.43 11.72
C GLY A 81 4.27 -20.94 10.31
N ILE A 82 4.55 -19.66 10.12
CA ILE A 82 4.97 -19.09 8.83
C ILE A 82 6.48 -18.83 8.87
N ASN A 83 7.22 -19.38 7.90
CA ASN A 83 8.67 -19.19 7.79
C ASN A 83 9.10 -18.14 6.76
N THR A 84 8.21 -17.82 5.80
CA THR A 84 8.52 -16.96 4.65
C THR A 84 7.42 -15.93 4.44
N VAL A 85 7.81 -14.66 4.38
CA VAL A 85 6.96 -13.53 3.98
C VAL A 85 7.33 -13.10 2.57
N ARG A 86 6.33 -12.94 1.71
CA ARG A 86 6.50 -12.38 0.37
C ARG A 86 5.81 -11.02 0.30
N LEU A 87 6.53 -10.03 -0.22
CA LEU A 87 6.08 -8.68 -0.44
C LEU A 87 6.10 -8.40 -1.93
N VAL A 88 4.97 -7.98 -2.49
CA VAL A 88 4.83 -7.65 -3.91
C VAL A 88 4.48 -6.17 -4.02
N ALA A 89 5.26 -5.41 -4.76
CA ALA A 89 5.09 -3.97 -4.88
C ALA A 89 5.50 -3.47 -6.26
N ASP A 90 5.01 -2.30 -6.65
CA ASP A 90 5.39 -1.67 -7.91
C ASP A 90 6.87 -1.24 -7.95
N VAL A 91 7.36 -0.91 -9.15
CA VAL A 91 8.75 -0.48 -9.37
C VAL A 91 8.90 1.05 -9.18
N CYS A 92 8.14 1.66 -8.28
CA CYS A 92 8.25 3.10 -8.05
C CYS A 92 9.40 3.41 -7.08
N GLY A 93 10.49 3.97 -7.59
CA GLY A 93 11.69 4.27 -6.78
C GLY A 93 11.43 5.22 -5.60
N GLY A 94 10.62 6.25 -5.81
CA GLY A 94 10.27 7.21 -4.76
C GLY A 94 9.37 6.65 -3.64
N GLN A 95 8.83 5.44 -3.83
CA GLN A 95 7.80 4.87 -2.96
C GLN A 95 8.18 3.49 -2.45
N ASN A 96 8.22 2.50 -3.34
CA ASN A 96 8.32 1.09 -3.00
C ASN A 96 9.71 0.48 -3.28
N LYS A 97 10.39 0.92 -4.35
CA LYS A 97 11.73 0.39 -4.72
C LYS A 97 12.85 1.32 -4.27
N ASN A 98 13.11 1.36 -2.96
CA ASN A 98 14.20 2.15 -2.38
C ASN A 98 14.92 1.41 -1.23
N SER A 99 16.09 1.93 -0.86
CA SER A 99 16.89 1.43 0.26
C SER A 99 16.15 1.55 1.59
N MET A 100 15.33 2.58 1.80
CA MET A 100 14.59 2.75 3.07
C MET A 100 13.68 1.55 3.37
N LEU A 101 12.88 1.12 2.38
CA LEU A 101 12.02 -0.06 2.54
C LEU A 101 12.86 -1.32 2.79
N LEU A 102 13.92 -1.54 2.02
CA LEU A 102 14.78 -2.71 2.17
C LEU A 102 15.47 -2.74 3.54
N CYS A 103 16.03 -1.62 4.00
CA CYS A 103 16.66 -1.49 5.30
C CYS A 103 15.66 -1.72 6.44
N MET A 104 14.45 -1.18 6.34
CA MET A 104 13.38 -1.43 7.31
C MET A 104 13.04 -2.92 7.38
N LEU A 105 12.88 -3.60 6.24
CA LEU A 105 12.60 -5.03 6.20
C LEU A 105 13.73 -5.88 6.77
N SER A 106 14.98 -5.56 6.44
CA SER A 106 16.15 -6.24 7.02
C SER A 106 16.21 -6.07 8.53
N ARG A 107 15.99 -4.85 9.03
CA ARG A 107 15.95 -4.57 10.47
C ARG A 107 14.83 -5.34 11.16
N TRP A 108 13.63 -5.33 10.58
CA TRP A 108 12.46 -6.03 11.11
C TRP A 108 12.66 -7.55 11.14
N LEU A 109 13.28 -8.14 10.11
CA LEU A 109 13.61 -9.57 10.10
C LEU A 109 14.58 -9.96 11.22
N LEU A 110 15.57 -9.12 11.52
CA LEU A 110 16.53 -9.37 12.61
C LEU A 110 15.85 -9.37 13.98
N ASP A 111 14.79 -8.58 14.17
CA ASP A 111 14.02 -8.54 15.42
C ASP A 111 13.06 -9.73 15.56
N ASN A 112 12.74 -10.43 14.46
CA ASN A 112 11.74 -11.50 14.42
C ASN A 112 12.38 -12.87 14.14
N THR A 113 12.78 -13.58 15.19
CA THR A 113 13.48 -14.89 15.08
C THR A 113 12.64 -16.03 14.50
N SER A 114 11.32 -15.88 14.49
CA SER A 114 10.39 -16.90 13.96
C SER A 114 10.43 -16.98 12.43
N LEU A 115 10.80 -15.90 11.76
CA LEU A 115 10.81 -15.82 10.30
C LEU A 115 12.20 -16.07 9.74
N LYS A 116 12.28 -16.89 8.68
CA LYS A 116 13.55 -17.27 8.06
C LYS A 116 13.89 -16.41 6.85
N LYS A 117 12.87 -15.90 6.13
CA LYS A 117 13.08 -15.24 4.84
C LYS A 117 11.99 -14.21 4.54
N ILE A 118 12.44 -13.06 4.02
CA ILE A 118 11.57 -12.08 3.34
C ILE A 118 11.92 -12.06 1.86
N GLU A 119 10.93 -12.22 1.01
CA GLU A 119 11.05 -12.11 -0.44
C GLU A 119 10.36 -10.84 -0.90
N VAL A 120 11.08 -9.95 -1.58
CA VAL A 120 10.50 -8.75 -2.21
C VAL A 120 10.46 -8.96 -3.71
N VAL A 121 9.27 -8.91 -4.29
CA VAL A 121 9.01 -9.18 -5.71
C VAL A 121 8.50 -7.90 -6.36
N PHE A 122 9.19 -7.49 -7.42
CA PHE A 122 8.82 -6.34 -8.24
C PHE A 122 8.35 -6.86 -9.61
N PRO A 123 7.05 -6.75 -9.96
CA PRO A 123 6.54 -7.26 -11.22
C PRO A 123 7.04 -6.42 -12.40
N ILE A 124 7.21 -7.07 -13.55
CA ILE A 124 7.55 -6.41 -14.81
C ILE A 124 6.31 -5.62 -15.29
N THR A 125 6.56 -4.47 -15.92
CA THR A 125 5.53 -3.63 -16.55
C THR A 125 4.66 -4.45 -17.51
N GLY A 126 3.33 -4.43 -17.30
CA GLY A 126 2.35 -5.18 -18.10
C GLY A 126 1.79 -6.43 -17.40
N HIS A 127 2.45 -6.92 -16.34
CA HIS A 127 1.92 -7.94 -15.43
C HIS A 127 1.64 -7.38 -14.03
N SER A 128 1.41 -6.07 -13.96
CA SER A 128 1.38 -5.28 -12.73
C SER A 128 0.01 -5.22 -12.05
N PHE A 129 -0.98 -5.99 -12.51
CA PHE A 129 -2.31 -5.95 -11.89
C PHE A 129 -2.28 -6.63 -10.53
N MET A 130 -2.16 -5.82 -9.48
CA MET A 130 -2.02 -6.28 -8.11
C MET A 130 -3.38 -6.24 -7.39
N PRO A 131 -3.56 -7.02 -6.32
CA PRO A 131 -4.80 -7.00 -5.53
C PRO A 131 -5.25 -5.60 -5.06
N PRO A 132 -4.36 -4.67 -4.66
CA PRO A 132 -4.74 -3.29 -4.32
C PRO A 132 -5.45 -2.52 -5.45
N ASP A 133 -5.10 -2.76 -6.72
CA ASP A 133 -5.75 -2.09 -7.88
C ASP A 133 -7.26 -2.36 -7.91
N ARG A 134 -7.66 -3.58 -7.56
CA ARG A 134 -9.06 -3.98 -7.47
C ARG A 134 -9.76 -3.23 -6.33
N VAL A 135 -9.09 -3.01 -5.21
CA VAL A 135 -9.61 -2.21 -4.08
C VAL A 135 -9.83 -0.76 -4.54
N PHE A 136 -8.85 -0.16 -5.21
CA PHE A 136 -8.96 1.21 -5.73
C PHE A 136 -10.11 1.35 -6.73
N GLY A 137 -10.24 0.41 -7.66
CA GLY A 137 -11.35 0.41 -8.62
C GLY A 137 -12.72 0.31 -7.95
N ASN A 138 -12.85 -0.44 -6.85
CA ASN A 138 -14.09 -0.52 -6.08
C ASN A 138 -14.37 0.79 -5.33
N ILE A 139 -13.35 1.39 -4.71
CA ILE A 139 -13.46 2.71 -4.04
C ILE A 139 -13.91 3.78 -5.05
N GLU A 140 -13.28 3.84 -6.23
CA GLU A 140 -13.62 4.82 -7.26
C GLU A 140 -15.05 4.64 -7.81
N LYS A 141 -15.50 3.40 -8.00
CA LYS A 141 -16.90 3.11 -8.38
C LYS A 141 -17.89 3.65 -7.36
N VAL A 142 -17.63 3.44 -6.07
CA VAL A 142 -18.48 3.96 -4.99
C VAL A 142 -18.45 5.50 -4.95
N LEU A 143 -17.27 6.10 -5.08
CA LEU A 143 -17.10 7.56 -5.08
C LEU A 143 -17.68 8.26 -6.32
N LYS A 144 -17.87 7.54 -7.45
CA LYS A 144 -18.60 8.07 -8.61
C LYS A 144 -20.12 8.04 -8.39
N ASN A 145 -20.61 7.09 -7.60
CA ASN A 145 -22.05 6.92 -7.36
C ASN A 145 -22.57 7.78 -6.21
N LYS A 146 -21.70 8.23 -5.31
CA LYS A 146 -22.03 9.23 -4.30
C LYS A 146 -21.95 10.63 -4.93
N LYS A 147 -23.12 11.18 -5.28
CA LYS A 147 -23.28 12.61 -5.63
C LYS A 147 -23.23 13.46 -4.38
#